data_AF-A0A085BJM1-F1
#
_entry.id   AF-A0A085BJM1-F1
#
_cell.length_a   1.000
_cell.length_b   1.000
_cell.length_c   1.000
_cell.angle_alpha   90.00
_cell.angle_beta   90.00
_cell.angle_gamma   90.00
#
_symmetry.space_group_name_H-M   'P 1'
#
loop_
_entity.id
_entity.type
_entity.pdbx_description
1 polymer ?
#
loop_
_entity_poly.entity_id
_entity_poly.type
_entity_poly.pdbx_seq_one_letter_code
_entity_poly.pdbx_strand_id
1 'polypeptide(L)'
;MKKNLIILLLTIVVFGLLTILTASIKTPADGNDTYGFPFTFYTKIGGMVDPSPTSPDDLIRKNYFFLVIDLAFALLTSVIGLMIYNHFKAKFQTNNS
;
A
#
# COMPACT_ATOMS: atom_id res chain seq x y z
N MET A 1 5.62 22.82 -8.55
CA MET A 1 6.00 21.56 -9.25
C MET A 1 6.87 20.65 -8.39
N LYS A 2 8.01 21.09 -7.85
CA LYS A 2 8.92 20.25 -7.03
C LYS A 2 8.24 19.59 -5.82
N LYS A 3 7.43 20.34 -5.06
CA LYS A 3 6.70 19.80 -3.89
C LYS A 3 5.70 18.70 -4.26
N ASN A 4 4.93 18.88 -5.33
CA ASN A 4 3.94 17.90 -5.77
C ASN A 4 4.62 16.62 -6.25
N LEU A 5 5.77 16.74 -6.92
CA LEU A 5 6.58 15.60 -7.34
C LEU A 5 7.14 14.82 -6.13
N ILE A 6 7.60 15.52 -5.09
CA ILE A 6 8.04 14.90 -3.83
C ILE A 6 6.89 14.14 -3.17
N ILE A 7 5.69 14.73 -3.10
CA ILE A 7 4.52 14.07 -2.50
C ILE A 7 4.13 12.82 -3.28
N LEU A 8 4.14 12.89 -4.62
CA LEU A 8 3.83 11.75 -5.48
C LEU A 8 4.84 10.61 -5.30
N LEU A 9 6.14 10.91 -5.31
CA LEU A 9 7.19 9.92 -5.07
C LEU A 9 7.06 9.31 -3.67
N LEU A 10 6.82 10.13 -2.65
CA LEU A 10 6.62 9.66 -1.28
C LEU A 10 5.40 8.74 -1.19
N THR A 11 4.32 9.08 -1.90
CA THR A 11 3.08 8.27 -1.93
C THR A 11 3.33 6.90 -2.54
N ILE A 12 4.05 6.82 -3.67
CA ILE A 12 4.41 5.55 -4.31
C ILE A 12 5.25 4.69 -3.36
N VAL A 13 6.24 5.29 -2.70
CA VAL A 13 7.11 4.61 -1.74
C VAL A 13 6.32 4.11 -0.53
N VAL A 14 5.50 4.96 0.08
CA VAL A 14 4.67 4.62 1.24
C VAL A 14 3.67 3.52 0.89
N PHE A 15 2.97 3.63 -0.25
CA PHE A 15 2.04 2.61 -0.72
C PHE A 15 2.73 1.26 -0.93
N GLY A 16 3.88 1.25 -1.61
CA GLY A 16 4.65 0.03 -1.85
C GLY A 16 5.15 -0.61 -0.55
N LEU A 17 5.72 0.20 0.36
CA LEU A 17 6.18 -0.27 1.66
C LEU A 17 5.05 -0.85 2.50
N LEU A 18 3.93 -0.14 2.62
CA LEU A 18 2.77 -0.62 3.39
C LEU A 18 2.24 -1.93 2.79
N THR A 19 2.11 -2.00 1.46
CA THR A 19 1.64 -3.21 0.77
C THR A 19 2.57 -4.40 1.02
N ILE A 20 3.90 -4.22 0.96
CA ILE A 20 4.86 -5.30 1.19
C ILE A 20 4.88 -5.72 2.67
N LEU A 21 4.91 -4.76 3.60
CA LEU A 21 4.99 -5.03 5.04
C LEU A 21 3.74 -5.74 5.58
N THR A 22 2.60 -5.54 4.94
CA THR A 22 1.31 -6.11 5.36
C THR A 22 0.89 -7.29 4.48
N ALA A 23 1.66 -7.60 3.44
CA ALA A 23 1.41 -8.76 2.61
C ALA A 23 1.42 -10.03 3.44
N SER A 24 0.46 -10.91 3.20
CA SER A 24 0.45 -12.26 3.75
C SER A 24 0.74 -13.21 2.62
N ILE A 25 1.84 -13.95 2.70
CA ILE A 25 2.24 -14.94 1.69
C ILE A 25 2.06 -16.32 2.31
N LYS A 26 1.04 -17.05 1.86
CA LYS A 26 0.65 -18.36 2.41
C LYS A 26 0.49 -19.44 1.35
N THR A 27 0.66 -19.11 0.06
CA THR A 27 0.58 -20.10 -1.04
C THR A 27 1.44 -21.35 -0.84
N PRO A 28 2.65 -21.31 -0.24
CA PRO A 28 3.45 -22.52 -0.02
C PRO A 28 2.83 -23.54 0.95
N ALA A 29 1.80 -23.15 1.71
CA ALA A 29 1.11 -24.00 2.70
C ALA A 29 -0.39 -24.10 2.39
N ASP A 30 -0.76 -24.12 1.10
CA ASP A 30 -2.15 -24.15 0.61
C ASP A 30 -3.04 -23.00 1.09
N GLY A 31 -2.44 -21.90 1.54
CA GLY A 31 -3.15 -20.67 1.89
C GLY A 31 -3.20 -19.66 0.75
N ASN A 32 -3.92 -18.56 0.95
CA ASN A 32 -4.01 -17.48 -0.03
C ASN A 32 -2.94 -16.42 0.23
N ASP A 33 -2.36 -15.86 -0.84
CA ASP A 33 -1.57 -14.64 -0.72
C ASP A 33 -2.50 -13.43 -0.77
N THR A 34 -2.26 -12.45 0.11
CA THR A 34 -3.04 -11.21 0.18
C THR A 34 -2.12 -10.01 0.18
N TYR A 35 -2.48 -8.98 -0.56
CA TYR A 35 -1.76 -7.71 -0.67
C TYR A 35 -2.71 -6.54 -0.51
N GLY A 36 -2.27 -5.53 0.23
CA GLY A 36 -2.98 -4.26 0.41
C GLY A 36 -2.99 -3.82 1.87
N PHE A 37 -3.16 -2.51 2.06
CA PHE A 37 -3.29 -1.86 3.34
C PHE A 37 -3.90 -0.46 3.19
N PRO A 38 -4.94 -0.11 3.96
CA PRO A 38 -5.55 -0.91 5.04
C PRO A 38 -6.48 -2.03 4.56
N PHE A 39 -6.83 -2.09 3.27
CA PHE A 39 -7.73 -3.10 2.74
C PHE A 39 -7.03 -4.02 1.75
N THR A 40 -7.41 -5.30 1.67
CA THR A 40 -6.82 -6.23 0.70
C THR A 40 -7.40 -5.97 -0.70
N PHE A 41 -6.63 -5.32 -1.57
CA PHE A 41 -7.05 -5.09 -2.95
C PHE A 41 -6.71 -6.24 -3.90
N TYR A 42 -5.79 -7.13 -3.51
CA TYR A 42 -5.37 -8.26 -4.33
C TYR A 42 -5.21 -9.52 -3.49
N THR A 43 -5.89 -10.58 -3.90
CA THR A 43 -5.75 -11.92 -3.31
C THR A 43 -5.43 -12.92 -4.41
N LYS A 44 -4.37 -13.70 -4.21
CA LYS A 44 -4.05 -14.87 -5.02
C LYS A 44 -4.46 -16.11 -4.24
N ILE A 45 -5.39 -16.87 -4.80
CA ILE A 45 -5.89 -18.11 -4.23
C ILE A 45 -4.83 -19.19 -4.44
N GLY A 46 -4.44 -19.84 -3.35
CA GLY A 46 -3.58 -21.02 -3.35
C GLY A 46 -4.37 -22.28 -3.05
N GLY A 47 -3.69 -23.43 -3.08
CA GLY A 47 -4.27 -24.73 -2.72
C GLY A 47 -5.26 -25.29 -3.76
N MET A 48 -5.99 -26.34 -3.34
CA MET A 48 -7.04 -26.97 -4.15
C MET A 48 -8.36 -26.20 -4.02
N VAL A 49 -8.98 -25.88 -5.16
CA VAL A 49 -10.24 -25.13 -5.24
C VAL A 49 -11.28 -25.97 -5.97
N ASP A 50 -12.52 -25.98 -5.47
CA ASP A 50 -13.67 -26.66 -6.08
C ASP A 50 -14.80 -25.63 -6.31
N PRO A 51 -15.28 -25.43 -7.55
CA PRO A 51 -14.86 -26.07 -8.80
C PRO A 51 -13.40 -25.76 -9.15
N SER A 52 -12.75 -26.70 -9.84
CA SER A 52 -11.40 -26.47 -10.36
C SER A 52 -11.38 -25.22 -11.24
N PRO A 53 -10.39 -24.33 -11.06
CA PRO A 53 -10.29 -23.11 -11.85
C PRO A 53 -10.16 -23.46 -13.34
N THR A 54 -10.97 -22.81 -14.16
CA THR A 54 -10.95 -22.97 -15.62
C THR A 54 -9.88 -22.09 -16.26
N SER A 55 -9.45 -21.04 -15.56
CA SER A 55 -8.39 -20.13 -15.98
C SER A 55 -7.52 -19.66 -14.80
N PRO A 56 -6.28 -19.19 -15.05
CA PRO A 56 -5.45 -18.57 -14.01
C PRO A 56 -6.09 -17.35 -13.33
N ASP A 57 -6.97 -16.63 -14.04
CA ASP A 57 -7.66 -15.45 -13.51
C ASP A 57 -8.70 -15.81 -12.44
N ASP A 58 -9.23 -17.04 -12.44
CA ASP A 58 -10.16 -17.54 -11.42
C ASP A 58 -9.48 -17.64 -10.04
N LEU A 59 -8.15 -17.74 -10.02
CA LEU A 59 -7.33 -17.76 -8.82
C LEU A 59 -6.97 -16.35 -8.33
N ILE A 60 -7.40 -15.29 -9.00
CA ILE A 60 -7.04 -13.92 -8.65
C ILE A 60 -8.29 -13.11 -8.34
N ARG A 61 -8.40 -12.63 -7.11
CA ARG A 61 -9.45 -11.68 -6.70
C ARG A 61 -8.85 -10.28 -6.62
N LYS A 62 -9.38 -9.37 -7.43
CA LYS A 62 -8.96 -7.95 -7.47
C LYS A 62 -10.13 -7.08 -6.99
N ASN A 63 -9.86 -6.15 -6.10
CA ASN A 63 -10.80 -5.12 -5.69
C ASN A 63 -10.20 -3.73 -5.97
N TYR A 64 -10.54 -3.17 -7.12
CA TYR A 64 -10.03 -1.87 -7.55
C TYR A 64 -10.50 -0.71 -6.66
N PHE A 65 -11.66 -0.84 -6.02
CA PHE A 65 -12.13 0.18 -5.08
C PHE A 65 -11.22 0.24 -3.84
N PHE A 66 -10.82 -0.92 -3.31
CA PHE A 66 -9.86 -1.00 -2.22
C PHE A 66 -8.47 -0.50 -2.64
N LEU A 67 -8.04 -0.78 -3.88
CA LEU A 67 -6.80 -0.21 -4.42
C LEU A 67 -6.81 1.32 -4.40
N VAL A 68 -7.93 1.94 -4.80
CA VAL A 68 -8.08 3.39 -4.77
C VAL A 68 -8.07 3.93 -3.34
N ILE A 69 -8.71 3.25 -2.40
CA ILE A 69 -8.69 3.64 -0.98
C ILE A 69 -7.27 3.56 -0.42
N ASP A 70 -6.54 2.49 -0.69
CA ASP A 70 -5.18 2.31 -0.21
C ASP A 70 -4.23 3.38 -0.78
N LEU A 71 -4.37 3.73 -2.07
CA LEU A 71 -3.63 4.84 -2.68
C LEU A 71 -4.00 6.18 -2.06
N ALA A 72 -5.28 6.44 -1.79
CA ALA A 72 -5.72 7.65 -1.12
C ALA A 72 -5.18 7.72 0.32
N PHE A 73 -5.15 6.60 1.03
CA PHE A 73 -4.60 6.48 2.37
C PHE A 73 -3.08 6.77 2.38
N ALA A 74 -2.33 6.20 1.43
CA ALA A 74 -0.90 6.46 1.25
C ALA A 74 -0.60 7.92 0.91
N LEU A 75 -1.45 8.56 0.11
CA LEU A 75 -1.34 9.98 -0.21
C LEU A 75 -1.58 10.85 1.03
N LEU A 76 -2.62 10.55 1.81
CA LEU A 76 -2.92 11.25 3.07
C LEU A 76 -1.77 11.14 4.07
N THR A 77 -1.24 9.92 4.28
CA THR A 77 -0.08 9.71 5.16
C THR A 77 1.16 10.45 4.65
N SER A 78 1.40 10.49 3.35
CA SER A 78 2.51 11.23 2.75
C SER A 78 2.41 12.74 2.99
N VAL A 79 1.21 13.31 2.83
CA VAL A 79 0.95 14.73 3.09
C VAL A 79 1.11 15.06 4.58
N ILE A 80 0.54 14.25 5.47
CA ILE A 80 0.66 14.41 6.93
C ILE A 80 2.13 14.30 7.36
N GLY A 81 2.85 13.28 6.89
CA GLY A 81 4.26 13.08 7.19
C GLY A 81 5.12 14.28 6.78
N LEU A 82 4.87 14.84 5.59
CA LEU A 82 5.58 16.04 5.13
C LEU A 82 5.22 17.28 5.95
N MET A 83 3.97 17.43 6.36
CA MET A 83 3.53 18.52 7.23
C MET A 83 4.24 18.48 8.59
N ILE A 84 4.29 17.29 9.20
CA ILE A 84 4.99 17.05 10.46
C ILE A 84 6.49 17.33 10.31
N TYR A 85 7.13 16.80 9.26
CA TYR A 85 8.54 17.04 8.99
C TYR A 85 8.87 18.54 8.89
N ASN A 86 8.07 19.29 8.15
CA ASN A 86 8.25 20.73 7.99
C ASN A 86 8.04 21.49 9.31
N HIS A 87 7.05 21.07 10.13
CA HIS A 87 6.82 21.66 11.44
C HIS A 87 8.03 21.50 12.37
N PHE A 88 8.60 20.30 12.45
CA PHE A 88 9.80 20.05 13.25
C PHE A 88 11.02 20.76 12.69
N LYS A 89 11.25 20.73 11.37
CA LYS A 89 12.37 21.43 10.73
C LYS A 89 12.37 22.92 11.05
N ALA A 90 11.21 23.58 10.99
CA ALA A 90 11.08 24.99 11.33
C ALA A 90 11.46 25.25 12.80
N LYS A 91 10.95 24.43 13.72
CA LYS A 91 11.26 24.53 15.16
C LYS A 91 12.75 24.33 15.48
N PHE A 92 13.43 23.42 14.78
CA PHE A 92 14.86 23.21 14.94
C PHE A 92 15.72 24.37 14.41
N GLN A 93 15.26 25.11 13.41
CA GLN A 93 16.00 26.26 12.88
C GLN A 93 15.90 27.48 13.82
N THR A 94 14.73 27.73 14.41
CA THR A 94 14.55 28.81 15.40
C THR A 94 15.34 28.60 16.68
N ASN A 95 15.59 27.36 17.11
CA ASN A 95 16.37 27.08 18.32
C ASN A 95 17.89 27.20 18.13
N ASN A 96 18.38 27.26 16.89
CA ASN A 96 19.81 27.34 16.55
C ASN A 96 20.22 28.74 16.03
N SER A 97 19.30 29.72 16.06
CA SER A 97 19.53 31.11 15.65
C SER A 97 19.51 32.02 16.88
#